data_AF-A0A2V8IXE3-F1
#
_entry.id   AF-A0A2V8IXE3-F1
#
_cell.length_a   1.000
_cell.length_b   1.000
_cell.length_c   1.000
_cell.angle_alpha   90.00
_cell.angle_beta   90.00
_cell.angle_gamma   90.00
#
_symmetry.space_group_name_H-M   'P 1'
#
loop_
_entity.id
_entity.type
_entity.pdbx_description
1 polymer ?
#
loop_
_entity_poly.entity_id
_entity_poly.type
_entity_poly.pdbx_seq_one_letter_code
_entity_poly.pdbx_strand_id
1 'polypeptide(L)'
;YLGDFTWNQEFELNCPVNRIGTVDLFVASRHGQPSSNSQALAHAIRPKVIITNNGTRKGGQPDAMKILLSSPRLEDLWQIHFSELSGQEYTVPGMFIANSFDEQLAAMPVAPKPLPQGAQAPPPPAHNGAAYWIKVSAEADGNFTVTNGRNAFTKRYR
;
A
#
# COMPACT_ATOMS: atom_id res chain seq x y z
N TYR A 1 -4.25 -10.44 -6.08
CA TYR A 1 -4.22 -10.24 -4.62
C TYR A 1 -3.61 -11.49 -4.00
N LEU A 2 -2.49 -11.36 -3.28
CA LEU A 2 -1.77 -12.50 -2.69
C LEU A 2 -2.00 -12.63 -1.18
N GLY A 3 -2.97 -11.91 -0.61
CA GLY A 3 -3.26 -11.97 0.82
C GLY A 3 -2.05 -11.60 1.67
N ASP A 4 -1.74 -12.47 2.63
CA ASP A 4 -0.65 -12.30 3.59
C ASP A 4 0.59 -13.14 3.23
N PHE A 5 0.84 -13.40 1.94
CA PHE A 5 2.04 -14.12 1.52
C PHE A 5 3.31 -13.49 2.10
N THR A 6 4.19 -14.30 2.68
CA THR A 6 5.52 -13.84 3.14
C THR A 6 6.50 -13.79 1.97
N TRP A 7 7.60 -13.04 2.13
CA TRP A 7 8.61 -12.85 1.08
C TRP A 7 9.11 -14.16 0.45
N ASN A 8 9.22 -15.24 1.24
CA ASN A 8 9.68 -16.53 0.73
C ASN A 8 8.63 -17.20 -0.16
N GLN A 9 7.34 -17.09 0.17
CA GLN A 9 6.26 -17.59 -0.70
C GLN A 9 6.16 -16.78 -2.00
N GLU A 10 6.36 -15.47 -1.89
CA GLU A 10 6.43 -14.57 -3.06
C GLU A 10 7.61 -14.92 -3.97
N PHE A 11 8.76 -15.28 -3.39
CA PHE A 11 9.94 -15.71 -4.14
C PHE A 11 9.69 -16.99 -4.94
N GLU A 12 9.07 -18.02 -4.32
CA GLU A 12 8.74 -19.29 -4.98
C GLU A 12 7.81 -19.11 -6.21
N LEU A 13 7.01 -18.04 -6.23
CA LEU A 13 6.14 -17.72 -7.37
C LEU A 13 6.85 -16.98 -8.50
N ASN A 14 7.97 -16.33 -8.23
CA ASN A 14 8.58 -15.37 -9.16
C ASN A 14 10.03 -15.66 -9.54
N CYS A 15 10.73 -16.55 -8.81
CA CYS A 15 12.13 -16.87 -9.04
C CYS A 15 12.32 -18.39 -9.25
N PRO A 16 13.17 -18.81 -10.19
CA PRO A 16 13.84 -18.00 -11.23
C PRO A 16 12.89 -17.59 -12.37
N VAL A 17 11.66 -18.11 -12.39
CA VAL A 17 10.66 -17.85 -13.43
C VAL A 17 9.49 -17.07 -12.82
N ASN A 18 9.13 -15.94 -13.44
CA ASN A 18 7.90 -15.24 -13.09
C ASN A 18 6.67 -16.06 -13.55
N ARG A 19 6.06 -16.81 -12.62
CA ARG A 19 4.89 -17.66 -12.91
C ARG A 19 3.57 -16.88 -12.89
N ILE A 20 3.57 -15.67 -12.33
CA ILE A 20 2.39 -14.79 -12.28
C ILE A 20 2.24 -14.02 -13.60
N GLY A 21 3.36 -13.67 -14.24
CA GLY A 21 3.41 -12.71 -15.34
C GLY A 21 3.32 -11.27 -14.83
N THR A 22 3.02 -10.33 -15.71
CA THR A 22 2.78 -8.93 -15.32
C THR A 22 1.32 -8.70 -14.98
N VAL A 23 1.04 -7.77 -14.07
CA VAL A 23 -0.32 -7.40 -13.65
C VAL A 23 -0.46 -5.89 -13.69
N ASP A 24 -1.66 -5.37 -13.96
CA ASP A 24 -1.88 -3.92 -13.93
C ASP A 24 -2.17 -3.39 -12.52
N LEU A 25 -2.86 -4.17 -11.69
CA LEU A 25 -3.19 -3.82 -10.31
C LEU A 25 -2.66 -4.85 -9.31
N PHE A 26 -1.88 -4.39 -8.35
CA PHE A 26 -1.37 -5.18 -7.23
C PHE A 26 -1.92 -4.66 -5.90
N VAL A 27 -2.70 -5.49 -5.20
CA VAL A 27 -2.99 -5.23 -3.79
C VAL A 27 -1.82 -5.74 -2.97
N ALA A 28 -1.09 -4.81 -2.33
CA ALA A 28 0.13 -5.10 -1.60
C ALA A 28 -0.07 -6.24 -0.59
N SER A 29 0.86 -7.19 -0.59
CA SER A 29 0.83 -8.34 0.31
C SER A 29 0.94 -7.88 1.75
N ARG A 30 0.20 -8.54 2.66
CA ARG A 30 0.31 -8.34 4.11
C ARG A 30 0.25 -6.86 4.51
N HIS A 31 -0.69 -6.12 3.93
CA HIS A 31 -0.90 -4.69 4.21
C HIS A 31 0.26 -3.77 3.78
N GLY A 32 1.22 -4.24 2.96
CA GLY A 32 2.41 -3.46 2.63
C GLY A 32 3.49 -3.49 3.72
N GLN A 33 3.64 -4.62 4.43
CA GLN A 33 4.68 -4.81 5.45
C GLN A 33 5.98 -5.39 4.86
N PRO A 34 7.15 -5.15 5.50
CA PRO A 34 8.46 -5.63 5.02
C PRO A 34 8.67 -7.14 5.08
N SER A 35 7.85 -7.88 5.84
CA SER A 35 7.88 -9.34 5.84
C SER A 35 7.30 -9.98 4.56
N SER A 36 6.85 -9.12 3.64
CA SER A 36 6.23 -9.40 2.33
C SER A 36 6.67 -8.30 1.34
N ASN A 37 6.09 -8.28 0.14
CA ASN A 37 6.37 -7.26 -0.89
C ASN A 37 7.84 -7.27 -1.33
N SER A 38 8.40 -8.46 -1.47
CA SER A 38 9.77 -8.69 -1.94
C SER A 38 10.01 -8.01 -3.30
N GLN A 39 11.26 -7.59 -3.52
CA GLN A 39 11.66 -7.06 -4.82
C GLN A 39 11.45 -8.09 -5.94
N ALA A 40 11.71 -9.37 -5.64
CA ALA A 40 11.46 -10.49 -6.55
C ALA A 40 10.00 -10.54 -7.04
N LEU A 41 9.02 -10.23 -6.20
CA LEU A 41 7.62 -10.12 -6.63
C LEU A 41 7.33 -8.78 -7.30
N ALA A 42 7.54 -7.67 -6.60
CA ALA A 42 7.08 -6.36 -7.04
C ALA A 42 7.70 -5.96 -8.39
N HIS A 43 8.98 -6.26 -8.59
CA HIS A 43 9.68 -5.96 -9.84
C HIS A 43 9.40 -6.99 -10.94
N ALA A 44 9.02 -8.22 -10.61
CA ALA A 44 8.63 -9.22 -11.61
C ALA A 44 7.24 -8.96 -12.18
N ILE A 45 6.24 -8.67 -11.33
CA ILE A 45 4.85 -8.48 -11.76
C ILE A 45 4.57 -7.08 -12.31
N ARG A 46 5.46 -6.11 -12.06
CA ARG A 46 5.47 -4.77 -12.66
C ARG A 46 4.07 -4.09 -12.65
N PRO A 47 3.43 -3.88 -11.49
CA PRO A 47 2.12 -3.23 -11.41
C PRO A 47 2.15 -1.81 -11.96
N LYS A 48 1.06 -1.38 -12.62
CA LYS A 48 0.78 0.04 -12.89
C LYS A 48 0.28 0.74 -11.63
N VAL A 49 -0.55 0.03 -10.85
CA VAL A 49 -1.16 0.55 -9.62
C VAL A 49 -0.95 -0.41 -8.47
N ILE A 50 -0.56 0.14 -7.33
CA ILE A 50 -0.51 -0.59 -6.06
C ILE A 50 -1.60 -0.04 -5.13
N ILE A 51 -2.39 -0.92 -4.51
CA ILE A 51 -3.29 -0.57 -3.41
C ILE A 51 -2.78 -1.20 -2.13
N THR A 52 -2.50 -0.38 -1.13
CA THR A 52 -2.06 -0.83 0.18
C THR A 52 -3.25 -0.83 1.13
N ASN A 53 -3.70 -2.02 1.54
CA ASN A 53 -4.73 -2.17 2.56
C ASN A 53 -4.12 -2.04 3.97
N ASN A 54 -3.44 -0.93 4.23
CA ASN A 54 -2.77 -0.64 5.49
C ASN A 54 -3.73 0.01 6.51
N GLY A 55 -3.27 0.05 7.75
CA GLY A 55 -3.81 0.90 8.81
C GLY A 55 -2.78 1.95 9.23
N THR A 56 -3.19 2.85 10.13
CA THR A 56 -2.37 3.95 10.66
C THR A 56 -1.02 3.50 11.22
N ARG A 57 -0.99 2.33 11.88
CA ARG A 57 0.21 1.70 12.44
C ARG A 57 0.46 0.28 11.91
N LYS A 58 0.01 -0.03 10.69
CA LYS A 58 0.20 -1.37 10.09
C LYS A 58 0.40 -1.27 8.59
N GLY A 59 1.63 -1.46 8.13
CA GLY A 59 2.00 -1.28 6.71
C GLY A 59 2.52 0.13 6.42
N GLY A 60 3.24 0.27 5.31
CA GLY A 60 3.82 1.55 4.90
C GLY A 60 5.23 1.80 5.45
N GLN A 61 5.89 0.81 6.06
CA GLN A 61 7.27 0.95 6.52
C GLN A 61 8.24 1.17 5.35
N PRO A 62 9.35 1.92 5.55
CA PRO A 62 10.32 2.26 4.50
C PRO A 62 10.82 1.07 3.67
N ASP A 63 11.16 -0.05 4.31
CA ASP A 63 11.73 -1.21 3.61
C ASP A 63 10.77 -1.79 2.56
N ALA A 64 9.47 -1.81 2.86
CA ALA A 64 8.45 -2.23 1.90
C ALA A 64 8.15 -1.13 0.88
N MET A 65 7.99 0.12 1.34
CA MET A 65 7.63 1.24 0.48
C MET A 65 8.69 1.54 -0.57
N LYS A 66 9.98 1.45 -0.21
CA LYS A 66 11.10 1.56 -1.15
C LYS A 66 10.98 0.57 -2.31
N ILE A 67 10.60 -0.68 -2.02
CA ILE A 67 10.45 -1.71 -3.05
C ILE A 67 9.19 -1.45 -3.89
N LEU A 68 8.06 -1.19 -3.23
CA LEU A 68 6.77 -0.96 -3.91
C LEU A 68 6.85 0.25 -4.85
N LEU A 69 7.38 1.39 -4.36
CA LEU A 69 7.49 2.63 -5.12
C LEU A 69 8.56 2.59 -6.21
N SER A 70 9.55 1.70 -6.11
CA SER A 70 10.56 1.48 -7.15
C SER A 70 10.17 0.44 -8.19
N SER A 71 8.93 -0.06 -8.14
CA SER A 71 8.43 -1.01 -9.14
C SER A 71 8.53 -0.42 -10.57
N PRO A 72 9.08 -1.15 -11.57
CA PRO A 72 9.48 -0.58 -12.86
C PRO A 72 8.36 0.02 -13.73
N ARG A 73 7.08 -0.21 -13.41
CA ARG A 73 5.93 0.28 -14.20
C ARG A 73 4.95 1.07 -13.33
N LEU A 74 5.29 1.35 -12.07
CA LEU A 74 4.35 1.99 -11.16
C LEU A 74 4.02 3.41 -11.62
N GLU A 75 2.73 3.71 -11.71
CA GLU A 75 2.20 5.05 -11.90
C GLU A 75 1.80 5.67 -10.56
N ASP A 76 1.01 4.95 -9.74
CA ASP A 76 0.64 5.43 -8.40
C ASP A 76 0.45 4.30 -7.38
N LEU A 77 0.65 4.66 -6.11
CA LEU A 77 0.32 3.83 -4.95
C LEU A 77 -0.79 4.51 -4.15
N TRP A 78 -1.88 3.77 -3.94
CA TRP A 78 -3.04 4.18 -3.14
C TRP A 78 -3.01 3.49 -1.78
N GLN A 79 -3.56 4.15 -0.76
CA GLN A 79 -3.59 3.63 0.60
C GLN A 79 -5.00 3.72 1.18
N ILE A 80 -5.40 2.68 1.92
CA ILE A 80 -6.66 2.72 2.68
C ILE A 80 -6.53 3.69 3.86
N HIS A 81 -5.39 3.71 4.57
CA HIS A 81 -5.13 4.68 5.64
C HIS A 81 -3.84 5.45 5.39
N PHE A 82 -3.75 6.67 5.90
CA PHE A 82 -2.46 7.32 6.11
C PHE A 82 -1.61 6.41 7.02
N SER A 83 -0.32 6.22 6.72
CA SER A 83 0.59 5.46 7.60
C SER A 83 1.53 6.38 8.36
N GLU A 84 1.51 6.30 9.69
CA GLU A 84 2.48 6.99 10.54
C GLU A 84 3.88 6.37 10.46
N LEU A 85 4.00 5.20 9.85
CA LEU A 85 5.25 4.44 9.74
C LEU A 85 6.06 4.82 8.50
N SER A 86 5.47 5.53 7.54
CA SER A 86 6.13 5.86 6.28
C SER A 86 7.17 6.97 6.41
N GLY A 87 7.02 7.86 7.39
CA GLY A 87 7.75 9.13 7.39
C GLY A 87 7.38 10.01 6.18
N GLN A 88 8.00 11.18 6.08
CA GLN A 88 7.69 12.11 5.00
C GLN A 88 8.13 11.57 3.63
N GLU A 89 9.24 10.85 3.58
CA GLU A 89 9.85 10.33 2.34
C GLU A 89 8.93 9.36 1.58
N TYR A 90 8.17 8.52 2.30
CA TYR A 90 7.35 7.47 1.70
C TYR A 90 5.83 7.75 1.79
N THR A 91 5.44 8.93 2.29
CA THR A 91 4.05 9.37 2.28
C THR A 91 3.61 9.72 0.86
N VAL A 92 2.54 9.09 0.36
CA VAL A 92 1.96 9.41 -0.96
C VAL A 92 1.07 10.66 -0.90
N PRO A 93 0.80 11.33 -2.04
CA PRO A 93 -0.13 12.46 -2.08
C PRO A 93 -1.47 12.13 -1.42
N GLY A 94 -1.96 13.04 -0.57
CA GLY A 94 -3.17 12.81 0.24
C GLY A 94 -4.42 12.48 -0.57
N MET A 95 -4.47 12.86 -1.84
CA MET A 95 -5.56 12.49 -2.75
C MET A 95 -5.68 10.96 -2.98
N PHE A 96 -4.59 10.21 -2.81
CA PHE A 96 -4.54 8.75 -2.95
C PHE A 96 -4.76 7.99 -1.63
N ILE A 97 -5.08 8.71 -0.55
CA ILE A 97 -5.30 8.14 0.78
C ILE A 97 -6.78 8.26 1.15
N ALA A 98 -7.46 7.13 1.38
CA ALA A 98 -8.89 7.12 1.69
C ALA A 98 -9.20 7.63 3.09
N ASN A 99 -8.51 7.12 4.11
CA ASN A 99 -8.71 7.49 5.50
C ASN A 99 -7.46 8.22 6.00
N SER A 100 -7.61 9.45 6.49
CA SER A 100 -6.48 10.25 6.97
C SER A 100 -6.11 9.87 8.40
N PHE A 101 -6.19 10.80 9.35
CA PHE A 101 -5.82 10.57 10.73
C PHE A 101 -7.09 10.48 11.58
N ASP A 102 -7.20 9.44 12.39
CA ASP A 102 -8.21 9.38 13.47
C ASP A 102 -7.87 10.39 14.58
N GLU A 103 -6.57 10.64 14.79
CA GLU A 103 -6.05 11.66 15.69
C GLU A 103 -5.16 12.64 14.90
N GLN A 104 -5.57 13.90 14.82
CA GLN A 104 -4.84 14.93 14.08
C GLN A 104 -3.42 15.08 14.63
N LEU A 105 -2.42 14.86 13.77
CA LEU A 105 -1.03 15.10 14.12
C LEU A 105 -0.76 16.61 14.19
N ALA A 106 0.07 17.03 15.16
CA ALA A 106 0.54 18.42 15.29
C ALA A 106 1.41 18.84 14.10
N ALA A 107 2.19 17.90 13.55
CA ALA A 107 2.98 18.07 12.34
C ALA A 107 3.18 16.72 11.65
N MET A 108 3.48 16.74 10.36
CA MET A 108 3.86 15.55 9.61
C MET A 108 5.20 14.99 10.14
N PRO A 109 5.29 13.68 10.46
CA PRO A 109 6.55 13.08 10.90
C PRO A 109 7.58 13.13 9.77
N VAL A 110 8.73 13.75 10.04
CA VAL A 110 9.86 13.75 9.09
C VAL A 110 10.42 12.34 8.95
N ALA A 111 10.72 11.70 10.08
CA ALA A 111 11.22 10.33 10.12
C ALA A 111 10.08 9.29 10.31
N PRO A 112 10.24 8.07 9.78
CA PRO A 112 9.39 6.92 10.10
C PRO A 112 9.22 6.72 11.61
N LYS A 113 8.00 6.55 12.09
CA LYS A 113 7.79 6.15 13.50
C LYS A 113 8.10 4.66 13.66
N PRO A 114 8.86 4.25 14.71
CA PRO A 114 9.03 2.83 15.01
C PRO A 114 7.69 2.23 15.46
N LEU A 115 7.49 0.95 15.16
CA LEU A 115 6.38 0.20 15.74
C LEU A 115 6.58 0.07 17.26
N PRO A 116 5.54 0.31 18.08
CA PRO A 116 5.60 -0.03 19.50
C PRO A 116 5.86 -1.53 19.69
N GLN A 117 6.78 -1.91 20.57
CA GLN A 117 7.16 -3.30 20.83
C GLN A 117 6.71 -3.76 22.22
N GLY A 118 6.40 -5.07 22.35
CA GLY A 118 6.11 -5.73 23.62
C GLY A 118 4.70 -5.48 24.18
N ALA A 119 4.46 -5.97 25.40
CA ALA A 119 3.16 -5.90 26.08
C ALA A 119 2.69 -4.46 26.41
N GLN A 120 3.53 -3.45 26.19
CA GLN A 120 3.26 -2.04 26.45
C GLN A 120 2.85 -1.28 25.18
N ALA A 121 2.70 -1.95 24.04
CA ALA A 121 2.20 -1.32 22.83
C ALA A 121 0.80 -0.72 23.07
N PRO A 122 0.55 0.55 22.68
CA PRO A 122 -0.78 1.14 22.80
C PRO A 122 -1.76 0.31 21.96
N PRO A 123 -3.01 0.13 22.42
CA PRO A 123 -4.03 -0.60 21.65
C PRO A 123 -4.15 0.00 20.25
N PRO A 124 -4.45 -0.78 19.20
CA PRO A 124 -4.63 -0.27 17.84
C PRO A 124 -5.52 0.99 17.84
N PRO A 125 -5.22 2.02 17.03
CA PRO A 125 -6.04 3.23 17.02
C PRO A 125 -7.47 2.83 16.65
N ALA A 126 -8.45 3.34 17.41
CA ALA A 126 -9.84 3.16 17.06
C ALA A 126 -10.19 4.15 15.95
N HIS A 127 -10.75 3.64 14.86
CA HIS A 127 -11.27 4.49 13.81
C HIS A 127 -12.46 5.28 14.35
N ASN A 128 -12.36 6.61 14.44
CA ASN A 128 -13.28 7.46 15.21
C ASN A 128 -14.14 8.39 14.34
N GLY A 129 -14.41 7.99 13.09
CA GLY A 129 -15.24 8.74 12.15
C GLY A 129 -15.75 7.90 10.99
N ALA A 130 -16.14 8.58 9.90
CA ALA A 130 -16.57 7.94 8.66
C ALA A 130 -15.41 7.20 8.00
N ALA A 131 -15.59 5.89 7.76
CA ALA A 131 -14.62 5.08 7.03
C ALA A 131 -14.88 5.18 5.52
N TYR A 132 -13.84 5.47 4.77
CA TYR A 132 -13.85 5.61 3.31
C TYR A 132 -13.14 4.44 2.63
N TRP A 133 -13.55 4.19 1.39
CA TRP A 133 -13.04 3.09 0.57
C TRP A 133 -12.14 3.61 -0.56
N ILE A 134 -11.35 2.70 -1.12
CA ILE A 134 -10.81 2.81 -2.48
C ILE A 134 -11.59 1.82 -3.36
N LYS A 135 -12.12 2.28 -4.48
CA LYS A 135 -12.87 1.44 -5.45
C LYS A 135 -12.06 1.33 -6.71
N VAL A 136 -11.97 0.10 -7.20
CA VAL A 136 -11.47 -0.20 -8.54
C VAL A 136 -12.65 -0.59 -9.41
N SER A 137 -12.80 0.04 -10.57
CA SER A 137 -13.76 -0.35 -11.60
C SER A 137 -12.97 -0.73 -12.85
N ALA A 138 -13.02 -2.01 -13.24
CA ALA A 138 -12.35 -2.52 -14.43
C ALA A 138 -13.32 -2.57 -15.61
N GLU A 139 -12.80 -2.29 -16.81
CA GLU A 139 -13.50 -2.34 -18.08
C GLU A 139 -13.04 -3.57 -18.88
N ALA A 140 -13.86 -4.02 -19.84
CA ALA A 140 -13.56 -5.23 -20.62
C ALA A 140 -12.35 -5.07 -21.56
N ASP A 141 -11.95 -3.83 -21.85
CA ASP A 141 -10.79 -3.50 -22.69
C ASP A 141 -9.45 -3.49 -21.92
N GLY A 142 -9.48 -3.85 -20.63
CA GLY A 142 -8.31 -3.86 -19.75
C GLY A 142 -8.02 -2.53 -19.06
N ASN A 143 -8.75 -1.45 -19.40
CA ASN A 143 -8.66 -0.20 -18.66
C ASN A 143 -9.30 -0.35 -17.28
N PHE A 144 -8.83 0.44 -16.32
CA PHE A 144 -9.48 0.50 -15.01
C PHE A 144 -9.39 1.89 -14.40
N THR A 145 -10.32 2.17 -13.51
CA THR A 145 -10.44 3.43 -12.80
C THR A 145 -10.36 3.19 -11.31
N VAL A 146 -9.52 3.96 -10.62
CA VAL A 146 -9.42 3.97 -9.16
C VAL A 146 -10.05 5.25 -8.63
N THR A 147 -11.00 5.10 -7.70
CA THR A 147 -11.71 6.21 -7.06
C THR A 147 -11.47 6.17 -5.55
N ASN A 148 -11.18 7.32 -4.97
CA ASN A 148 -11.15 7.51 -3.53
C ASN A 148 -12.50 8.03 -3.02
N GLY A 149 -13.15 7.25 -2.15
CA GLY A 149 -14.47 7.54 -1.62
C GLY A 149 -14.52 8.77 -0.70
N ARG A 150 -13.38 9.25 -0.18
CA ARG A 150 -13.32 10.43 0.70
C ARG A 150 -13.43 11.74 -0.07
N ASN A 151 -12.73 11.85 -1.19
CA ASN A 151 -12.53 13.11 -1.91
C ASN A 151 -13.05 13.07 -3.36
N ALA A 152 -13.68 11.97 -3.76
CA ALA A 152 -14.15 11.68 -5.12
C ALA A 152 -13.05 11.74 -6.20
N PHE A 153 -11.77 11.89 -5.83
CA PHE A 153 -10.68 11.89 -6.78
C PHE A 153 -10.64 10.54 -7.48
N THR A 154 -10.51 10.60 -8.80
CA THR A 154 -10.57 9.45 -9.67
C THR A 154 -9.45 9.54 -10.70
N LYS A 155 -8.73 8.44 -10.91
CA LYS A 155 -7.72 8.31 -11.97
C LYS A 155 -8.00 7.05 -12.79
N ARG A 156 -7.99 7.22 -14.12
CA ARG A 156 -8.12 6.13 -15.09
C ARG A 156 -6.74 5.72 -15.58
N TYR A 157 -6.53 4.42 -15.68
CA TYR A 157 -5.30 3.77 -16.11
C TYR A 157 -5.58 2.98 -17.40
N ARG A 158 -4.62 3.01 -18.32
CA ARG A 158 -4.68 2.37 -19.64
C ARG A 158 -3.41 1.61 -19.92
#